data_AF-K0JU35-F1
#
_entry.id   AF-K0JU35-F1
#
_cell.length_a   1.000
_cell.length_b   1.000
_cell.length_c   1.000
_cell.angle_alpha   90.00
_cell.angle_beta   90.00
_cell.angle_gamma   90.00
#
_symmetry.space_group_name_H-M   'P 1'
#
loop_
_entity.id
_entity.type
_entity.pdbx_description
1 polymer ?
#
loop_
_entity_poly.entity_id
_entity_poly.type
_entity_poly.pdbx_seq_one_letter_code
_entity_poly.pdbx_strand_id
1 'polypeptide(L)'
;MAGVFPVTPGTLLAWHRRLMARKWDHSARRRTGRPSTRPAVKTLVLRLAGENPRWGHRRIQGELARLGHRIAHSTVWRIPHQAGIDPAPRRTGPTWREFLTTQARGVIAADFLHLDTMLGKRLYALVFLEHGTRRLHVTDVTSHPTREWTTQQARNLAADLGTRME
;
A
#
# COMPACT_ATOMS: atom_id res chain seq x y z
N MET A 1 3.29 13.77 -51.50
CA MET A 1 2.89 12.38 -51.17
C MET A 1 2.61 12.31 -49.68
N ALA A 2 1.34 12.25 -49.29
CA ALA A 2 0.95 12.05 -47.89
C ALA A 2 1.21 10.59 -47.52
N GLY A 3 2.06 10.33 -46.52
CA GLY A 3 2.36 8.98 -46.06
C GLY A 3 1.11 8.33 -45.47
N VAL A 4 0.50 7.42 -46.22
CA VAL A 4 -0.59 6.58 -45.72
C VAL A 4 0.03 5.60 -44.73
N PHE A 5 -0.23 5.80 -43.44
CA PHE A 5 0.08 4.79 -42.43
C PHE A 5 -0.91 3.63 -42.67
N PRO A 6 -0.47 2.43 -43.09
CA PRO A 6 -1.36 1.35 -43.54
C PRO A 6 -2.16 0.70 -42.39
N VAL A 7 -2.21 1.36 -41.24
CA VAL A 7 -2.77 0.85 -39.99
C VAL A 7 -3.60 1.96 -39.37
N THR A 8 -4.80 1.63 -38.92
CA THR A 8 -5.65 2.61 -38.23
C THR A 8 -5.05 2.96 -36.86
N PRO A 9 -5.23 4.21 -36.37
CA PRO A 9 -4.81 4.58 -35.02
C PRO A 9 -5.36 3.65 -33.93
N GLY A 10 -6.59 3.15 -34.10
CA GLY A 10 -7.21 2.19 -33.18
C GLY A 10 -6.47 0.86 -33.10
N THR A 11 -5.98 0.36 -34.23
CA THR A 11 -5.18 -0.88 -34.30
C THR A 11 -3.84 -0.70 -33.56
N LEU A 12 -3.17 0.43 -33.75
CA LEU A 12 -1.90 0.73 -33.09
C LEU A 12 -2.08 0.81 -31.56
N LEU A 13 -3.12 1.50 -31.09
CA LEU A 13 -3.46 1.57 -29.66
C LEU A 13 -3.80 0.18 -29.07
N ALA A 14 -4.49 -0.68 -29.82
CA ALA A 14 -4.80 -2.03 -29.38
C ALA A 14 -3.54 -2.88 -29.23
N TRP A 15 -2.62 -2.81 -30.19
CA TRP A 15 -1.31 -3.47 -30.10
C TRP A 15 -0.49 -2.96 -28.92
N HIS A 16 -0.46 -1.64 -28.70
CA HIS A 16 0.22 -1.04 -27.56
C HIS A 16 -0.35 -1.54 -26.22
N ARG A 17 -1.68 -1.56 -26.04
CA ARG A 17 -2.31 -2.10 -24.83
C ARG A 17 -1.92 -3.56 -24.58
N ARG A 18 -1.91 -4.39 -25.63
CA ARG A 18 -1.50 -5.80 -25.53
C ARG A 18 -0.02 -5.95 -25.14
N LEU A 19 0.85 -5.13 -25.71
CA LEU A 19 2.28 -5.10 -25.38
C LEU A 19 2.49 -4.71 -23.92
N MET A 20 1.81 -3.65 -23.45
CA MET A 20 1.89 -3.22 -22.05
C MET A 20 1.37 -4.31 -21.11
N ALA A 21 0.20 -4.91 -21.37
CA ALA A 21 -0.33 -5.99 -20.55
C ALA A 21 0.66 -7.17 -20.43
N ARG A 22 1.33 -7.54 -21.51
CA ARG A 22 2.37 -8.60 -21.51
C ARG A 22 3.63 -8.20 -20.75
N LYS A 23 4.12 -6.97 -20.93
CA LYS A 23 5.29 -6.44 -20.20
C LYS A 23 5.07 -6.52 -18.68
N TRP A 24 3.84 -6.28 -18.24
CA TRP A 24 3.43 -6.25 -16.85
C TRP A 24 2.88 -7.57 -16.32
N ASP A 25 2.80 -8.60 -17.17
CA ASP A 25 2.44 -9.93 -16.72
C ASP A 25 3.62 -10.55 -15.95
N HIS A 26 3.65 -10.30 -14.65
CA HIS A 26 4.61 -10.89 -13.73
C HIS A 26 4.19 -12.28 -13.24
N SER A 27 3.13 -12.89 -13.80
CA SER A 27 2.64 -14.22 -13.37
C SER A 27 3.73 -15.28 -13.38
N ALA A 28 4.50 -15.37 -14.46
CA ALA A 28 5.61 -16.31 -14.60
C ALA A 28 6.77 -16.06 -13.62
N ARG A 29 6.89 -14.85 -13.06
CA ARG A 29 7.93 -14.48 -12.08
C ARG A 29 7.43 -14.46 -10.64
N ARG A 30 6.14 -14.76 -10.40
CA ARG A 30 5.60 -14.86 -9.05
C ARG A 30 6.27 -16.03 -8.34
N ARG A 31 7.14 -15.72 -7.39
CA ARG A 31 7.66 -16.70 -6.46
C ARG A 31 6.53 -17.17 -5.54
N THR A 32 6.64 -18.41 -5.06
CA THR A 32 5.84 -18.89 -3.95
C THR A 32 5.91 -17.87 -2.81
N GLY A 33 4.74 -17.45 -2.35
CA GLY A 33 4.63 -16.43 -1.30
C GLY A 33 5.29 -16.87 0.00
N ARG A 34 5.29 -15.99 1.01
CA ARG A 34 5.79 -16.32 2.34
C ARG A 34 5.21 -17.69 2.79
N PRO A 35 6.05 -18.65 3.23
CA PRO A 35 5.58 -19.91 3.75
C PRO A 35 4.50 -19.70 4.81
N SER A 36 3.49 -20.59 4.82
CA SER A 36 2.44 -20.55 5.81
C SER A 36 3.03 -20.63 7.22
N THR A 37 2.33 -20.03 8.18
CA THR A 37 2.74 -20.13 9.59
C THR A 37 2.63 -21.58 10.04
N ARG A 38 3.66 -22.10 10.72
CA ARG A 38 3.69 -23.50 11.17
C ARG A 38 2.41 -23.86 11.93
N PRO A 39 1.79 -25.03 11.68
CA PRO A 39 0.53 -25.42 12.32
C PRO A 39 0.55 -25.30 13.85
N ALA A 40 1.62 -25.76 14.50
CA ALA A 40 1.78 -25.67 15.96
C ALA A 40 1.69 -24.24 16.49
N VAL A 41 2.28 -23.29 15.76
CA VAL A 41 2.24 -21.88 16.10
C VAL A 41 0.84 -21.29 15.89
N LYS A 42 0.14 -21.71 14.83
CA LYS A 42 -1.26 -21.33 14.58
C LYS A 42 -2.17 -21.82 15.71
N THR A 43 -2.02 -23.07 16.13
CA THR A 43 -2.76 -23.66 17.24
C THR A 43 -2.49 -22.90 18.54
N LEU A 44 -1.24 -22.56 18.82
CA LEU A 44 -0.88 -21.79 20.01
C LEU A 44 -1.50 -20.39 19.99
N VAL A 45 -1.50 -19.70 18.85
CA VAL A 45 -2.15 -18.39 18.71
C VAL A 45 -3.65 -18.49 19.01
N LEU A 46 -4.34 -19.48 18.44
CA LEU A 46 -5.78 -19.68 18.65
C LEU A 46 -6.10 -20.01 20.12
N ARG A 47 -5.28 -20.86 20.74
CA ARG A 47 -5.38 -21.20 22.16
C ARG A 47 -5.23 -19.95 23.04
N LEU A 48 -4.17 -19.17 22.84
CA LEU A 48 -3.94 -17.95 23.62
C LEU A 48 -5.07 -16.92 23.45
N ALA A 49 -5.61 -16.79 22.24
CA ALA A 49 -6.74 -15.91 21.96
C ALA A 49 -8.04 -16.39 22.65
N GLY A 50 -8.32 -17.69 22.63
CA GLY A 50 -9.50 -18.28 23.27
C GLY A 50 -9.45 -18.27 24.80
N GLU A 51 -8.30 -18.62 25.38
CA GLU A 51 -8.09 -18.63 26.83
C GLU A 51 -8.03 -17.21 27.43
N ASN A 52 -7.69 -16.19 26.62
CA ASN A 52 -7.53 -14.82 27.09
C ASN A 52 -8.31 -13.81 26.22
N PRO A 53 -9.65 -13.74 26.32
CA PRO A 53 -10.48 -12.87 25.48
C PRO A 53 -10.15 -11.36 25.55
N ARG A 54 -9.51 -10.92 26.64
CA ARG A 54 -9.08 -9.52 26.84
C ARG A 54 -7.74 -9.20 26.20
N TRP A 55 -7.02 -10.19 25.66
CA TRP A 55 -5.69 -9.98 25.09
C TRP A 55 -5.79 -9.51 23.64
N GLY A 56 -5.28 -8.31 23.38
CA GLY A 56 -5.05 -7.87 22.00
C GLY A 56 -3.91 -8.65 21.34
N HIS A 57 -3.96 -8.75 20.01
CA HIS A 57 -2.93 -9.37 19.17
C HIS A 57 -1.48 -8.89 19.42
N ARG A 58 -1.22 -7.65 19.88
CA ARG A 58 0.12 -7.21 20.35
C ARG A 58 0.57 -7.96 21.62
N ARG A 59 -0.34 -8.17 22.56
CA ARG A 59 -0.06 -8.90 23.80
C ARG A 59 0.26 -10.36 23.49
N ILE A 60 -0.57 -11.01 22.67
CA ILE A 60 -0.35 -12.39 22.21
C ILE A 60 1.00 -12.52 21.49
N GLN A 61 1.33 -11.57 20.61
CA GLN A 61 2.63 -11.55 19.92
C GLN A 61 3.81 -11.41 20.89
N GLY A 62 3.68 -10.61 21.95
CA GLY A 62 4.68 -10.50 23.01
C GLY A 62 4.89 -11.80 23.77
N GLU A 63 3.81 -12.52 24.12
CA GLU A 63 3.93 -13.83 24.79
C GLU A 63 4.54 -14.90 23.86
N LEU A 64 4.17 -14.89 22.58
CA LEU A 64 4.79 -15.77 21.58
C LEU A 64 6.28 -15.49 21.41
N ALA A 65 6.69 -14.22 21.44
CA ALA A 65 8.10 -13.85 21.39
C ALA A 65 8.87 -14.36 22.63
N ARG A 66 8.27 -14.33 23.82
CA ARG A 66 8.84 -14.91 25.06
C ARG A 66 9.02 -16.42 24.97
N LEU A 67 8.12 -17.12 24.27
CA LEU A 67 8.21 -18.55 23.98
C LEU A 67 9.15 -18.89 22.79
N GLY A 68 9.88 -17.91 22.25
CA GLY A 68 10.82 -18.10 21.14
C GLY A 68 10.19 -18.08 19.74
N HIS A 69 8.89 -17.82 19.62
CA HIS A 69 8.20 -17.72 18.34
C HIS A 69 8.21 -16.28 17.81
N ARG A 70 9.15 -15.98 16.89
CA ARG A 70 9.20 -14.69 16.20
C ARG A 70 8.19 -14.62 15.06
N ILE A 71 7.05 -14.00 15.31
CA ILE A 71 5.97 -13.82 14.34
C ILE A 71 5.60 -12.34 14.26
N ALA A 72 5.27 -11.89 13.04
CA ALA A 72 4.70 -10.57 12.84
C ALA A 72 3.34 -10.47 13.54
N HIS A 73 3.10 -9.33 14.18
CA HIS A 73 1.84 -8.98 14.82
C HIS A 73 0.62 -9.05 13.87
N SER A 74 0.81 -8.72 12.58
CA SER A 74 -0.23 -8.87 11.55
C SER A 74 -0.64 -10.33 11.31
N THR A 75 0.29 -11.28 11.45
CA THR A 75 -0.02 -12.71 11.39
C THR A 75 -0.81 -13.17 12.60
N VAL A 76 -0.47 -12.66 13.79
CA VAL A 76 -1.17 -12.95 15.05
C VAL A 76 -2.59 -12.38 15.04
N TRP A 77 -2.82 -11.26 14.34
CA TRP A 77 -4.17 -10.76 14.07
C TRP A 77 -4.94 -11.62 13.08
N ARG A 78 -4.30 -12.00 11.96
CA ARG A 78 -4.93 -12.72 10.86
C ARG A 78 -5.41 -14.12 11.25
N ILE A 79 -4.66 -14.84 12.09
CA ILE A 79 -4.96 -16.22 12.45
C ILE A 79 -6.32 -16.37 13.19
N PRO A 80 -6.57 -15.67 14.32
CA PRO A 80 -7.87 -15.70 14.99
C PRO A 80 -8.99 -15.15 14.11
N HIS A 81 -8.73 -14.07 13.37
CA HIS A 81 -9.72 -13.47 12.48
C HIS A 81 -10.20 -14.43 11.39
N GLN A 82 -9.29 -15.21 10.78
CA GLN A 82 -9.64 -16.27 9.82
C GLN A 82 -10.37 -17.47 10.46
N ALA A 83 -10.27 -17.63 11.78
CA ALA A 83 -10.97 -18.66 12.53
C ALA A 83 -12.32 -18.16 13.11
N GLY A 84 -12.75 -16.94 12.76
CA GLY A 84 -14.00 -16.36 13.28
C GLY A 84 -13.91 -15.89 14.73
N ILE A 85 -12.70 -15.81 15.31
CA ILE A 85 -12.50 -15.25 16.65
C ILE A 85 -12.36 -13.75 16.49
N ASP A 86 -13.32 -13.02 17.07
CA ASP A 86 -13.29 -11.57 17.04
C ASP A 86 -12.08 -11.00 17.78
N PRO A 87 -11.51 -9.89 17.28
CA PRO A 87 -10.44 -9.22 18.00
C PRO A 87 -10.91 -8.82 19.39
N ALA A 88 -10.02 -8.93 20.38
CA ALA A 88 -10.30 -8.49 21.75
C ALA A 88 -10.99 -7.12 21.74
N PRO A 89 -12.03 -6.91 22.58
CA PRO A 89 -12.85 -5.70 22.55
C PRO A 89 -11.97 -4.45 22.51
N ARG A 90 -12.28 -3.53 21.58
CA ARG A 90 -11.56 -2.26 21.49
C ARG A 90 -11.66 -1.58 22.86
N ARG A 91 -10.52 -1.23 23.44
CA ARG A 91 -10.47 -0.24 24.52
C ARG A 91 -11.08 1.04 23.94
N THR A 92 -12.01 1.64 24.68
CA THR A 92 -12.74 2.87 24.33
C THR A 92 -11.88 3.85 23.52
N GLY A 93 -12.38 4.26 22.35
CA GLY A 93 -11.69 5.16 21.44
C GLY A 93 -12.40 5.25 20.09
N PRO A 94 -12.12 6.28 19.29
CA PRO A 94 -12.77 6.46 17.99
C PRO A 94 -12.46 5.28 17.06
N THR A 95 -13.42 4.95 16.20
CA THR A 95 -13.16 4.01 15.12
C THR A 95 -12.08 4.56 14.18
N TRP A 96 -11.42 3.69 13.40
CA TRP A 96 -10.44 4.16 12.42
C TRP A 96 -11.04 5.15 11.41
N ARG A 97 -12.31 4.95 11.06
CA ARG A 97 -13.07 5.86 10.19
C ARG A 97 -13.28 7.20 10.88
N GLU A 98 -13.71 7.23 12.13
CA GLU A 98 -13.87 8.46 12.91
C GLU A 98 -12.54 9.20 13.05
N PHE A 99 -11.46 8.50 13.41
CA PHE A 99 -10.13 9.09 13.49
C PHE A 99 -9.71 9.73 12.17
N LEU A 100 -9.80 8.99 11.05
CA LEU A 100 -9.44 9.53 9.73
C LEU A 100 -10.34 10.70 9.32
N THR A 101 -11.63 10.66 9.67
CA THR A 101 -12.56 11.75 9.36
C THR A 101 -12.20 13.00 10.15
N THR A 102 -11.95 12.87 11.45
CA THR A 102 -11.56 13.97 12.34
C THR A 102 -10.22 14.57 11.94
N GLN A 103 -9.27 13.74 11.49
CA GLN A 103 -7.93 14.19 11.12
C GLN A 103 -7.78 14.51 9.62
N ALA A 104 -8.84 14.36 8.81
CA ALA A 104 -8.73 14.39 7.35
C ALA A 104 -8.08 15.68 6.82
N ARG A 105 -8.34 16.83 7.46
CA ARG A 105 -7.78 18.13 7.08
C ARG A 105 -6.27 18.26 7.35
N GLY A 106 -5.72 17.49 8.30
CA GLY A 106 -4.30 17.51 8.66
C GLY A 106 -3.48 16.35 8.09
N VAL A 107 -4.10 15.46 7.32
CA VAL A 107 -3.44 14.25 6.79
C VAL A 107 -3.30 14.34 5.28
N ILE A 108 -2.08 14.06 4.81
CA ILE A 108 -1.75 13.92 3.40
C ILE A 108 -1.22 12.51 3.18
N ALA A 109 -1.80 11.79 2.22
CA ALA A 109 -1.24 10.54 1.72
C ALA A 109 -0.22 10.83 0.63
N ALA A 110 0.88 10.10 0.60
CA ALA A 110 1.89 10.18 -0.45
C ALA A 110 2.07 8.79 -1.08
N ASP A 111 2.11 8.73 -2.41
CA ASP A 111 2.38 7.49 -3.14
C ASP A 111 3.02 7.76 -4.50
N PHE A 112 3.56 6.71 -5.13
CA PHE A 112 4.10 6.77 -6.47
C PHE A 112 3.11 6.24 -7.51
N LEU A 113 2.90 7.03 -8.56
CA LEU A 113 2.26 6.55 -9.78
C LEU A 113 3.31 6.13 -10.80
N HIS A 114 3.05 4.99 -11.43
CA HIS A 114 3.83 4.53 -12.57
C HIS A 114 3.23 5.08 -13.86
N LEU A 115 4.08 5.68 -14.69
CA LEU A 115 3.73 6.19 -16.01
C LEU A 115 4.54 5.42 -17.06
N ASP A 116 3.87 4.71 -17.96
CA ASP A 116 4.53 4.09 -19.10
C ASP A 116 4.46 5.00 -20.32
N THR A 117 5.61 5.31 -20.88
CA THR A 117 5.71 5.98 -22.19
C THR A 117 5.33 5.01 -23.32
N MET A 118 5.04 5.55 -24.51
CA MET A 118 4.72 4.74 -25.70
C MET A 118 5.86 3.76 -26.09
N LEU A 119 7.11 4.10 -25.75
CA LEU A 119 8.29 3.25 -25.97
C LEU A 119 8.52 2.25 -24.83
N GLY A 120 7.58 2.13 -23.89
CA GLY A 120 7.69 1.23 -22.75
C GLY A 120 8.74 1.64 -21.72
N LYS A 121 9.25 2.88 -21.75
CA LYS A 121 10.06 3.42 -20.64
C LYS A 121 9.13 3.75 -19.47
N ARG A 122 9.50 3.27 -18.28
CA ARG A 122 8.79 3.52 -17.02
C ARG A 122 9.30 4.83 -16.41
N LEU A 123 8.37 5.67 -16.03
CA LEU A 123 8.59 6.88 -15.25
C LEU A 123 7.75 6.80 -13.98
N TYR A 124 8.10 7.65 -13.02
CA TYR A 124 7.52 7.72 -11.70
C TYR A 124 7.11 9.16 -11.44
N ALA A 125 5.85 9.34 -11.03
CA ALA A 125 5.37 10.60 -10.47
C ALA A 125 5.11 10.38 -8.98
N LEU A 126 5.62 11.28 -8.13
CA LEU A 126 5.22 11.30 -6.73
C LEU A 126 3.93 12.12 -6.63
N VAL A 127 2.93 11.55 -5.96
CA VAL A 127 1.63 12.20 -5.78
C VAL A 127 1.30 12.33 -4.30
N PHE A 128 0.65 13.43 -3.97
CA PHE A 128 0.19 13.74 -2.62
C PHE A 128 -1.29 14.03 -2.64
N LEU A 129 -2.04 13.41 -1.73
CA LEU A 129 -3.48 13.52 -1.68
C LEU A 129 -3.89 14.05 -0.32
N GLU A 130 -4.41 15.27 -0.30
CA GLU A 130 -5.06 15.83 0.89
C GLU A 130 -6.30 14.99 1.21
N HIS A 131 -6.36 14.40 2.40
CA HIS A 131 -7.49 13.53 2.74
C HIS A 131 -8.80 14.30 2.90
N GLY A 132 -8.76 15.49 3.48
CA GLY A 132 -9.94 16.30 3.77
C GLY A 132 -10.58 16.92 2.53
N THR A 133 -9.78 17.45 1.61
CA THR A 133 -10.27 18.12 0.39
C THR A 133 -10.31 17.19 -0.82
N ARG A 134 -9.70 16.00 -0.71
CA ARG A 134 -9.47 15.08 -1.84
C ARG A 134 -8.67 15.71 -2.98
N ARG A 135 -7.93 16.79 -2.70
CA ARG A 135 -7.07 17.46 -3.67
C ARG A 135 -5.80 16.65 -3.91
N LEU A 136 -5.55 16.33 -5.16
CA LEU A 136 -4.34 15.63 -5.61
C LEU A 136 -3.31 16.66 -6.08
N HIS A 137 -2.09 16.55 -5.56
CA HIS A 137 -0.91 17.27 -6.02
C HIS A 137 0.02 16.28 -6.69
N VAL A 138 0.34 16.53 -7.96
CA VAL A 138 1.27 15.72 -8.74
C VAL A 138 2.56 16.53 -8.85
N THR A 139 3.67 15.94 -8.43
CA THR A 139 4.98 16.59 -8.54
C THR A 139 5.64 16.25 -9.87
N ASP A 140 6.93 16.61 -10.02
CA ASP A 140 7.69 16.26 -11.21
C ASP A 140 7.75 14.75 -11.46
N VAL A 141 8.11 14.40 -12.69
CA VAL A 141 8.25 13.02 -13.16
C VAL A 141 9.74 12.67 -13.30
N THR A 142 10.13 11.48 -12.84
CA THR A 142 11.51 10.99 -12.94
C THR A 142 11.55 9.54 -13.44
N SER A 143 12.63 9.16 -14.13
CA SER A 143 12.91 7.73 -14.38
C SER A 143 13.60 7.04 -13.20
N HIS A 144 14.11 7.82 -12.24
CA HIS A 144 14.89 7.32 -11.10
C HIS A 144 14.41 8.00 -9.80
N PRO A 145 13.39 7.45 -9.12
CA PRO A 145 12.84 8.01 -7.89
C PRO A 145 13.78 7.71 -6.71
N THR A 146 14.91 8.43 -6.64
CA THR A 146 15.85 8.30 -5.52
C THR A 146 15.29 8.93 -4.25
N ARG A 147 15.91 8.62 -3.11
CA ARG A 147 15.54 9.20 -1.81
C ARG A 147 15.69 10.72 -1.84
N GLU A 148 16.78 11.23 -2.40
CA GLU A 148 17.12 12.65 -2.46
C GLU A 148 16.07 13.40 -3.27
N TRP A 149 15.74 12.88 -4.46
CA TRP A 149 14.70 13.44 -5.31
C TRP A 149 13.33 13.43 -4.60
N THR A 150 12.94 12.29 -4.01
CA THR A 150 11.66 12.15 -3.29
C THR A 150 11.55 13.15 -2.13
N THR A 151 12.63 13.31 -1.37
CA THR A 151 12.70 14.25 -0.25
C THR A 151 12.55 15.69 -0.76
N GLN A 152 13.18 16.02 -1.89
CA GLN A 152 13.06 17.35 -2.48
C GLN A 152 11.63 17.63 -2.96
N GLN A 153 10.98 16.69 -3.63
CA GLN A 153 9.58 16.86 -4.05
C GLN A 153 8.64 17.05 -2.86
N ALA A 154 8.85 16.32 -1.76
CA ALA A 154 8.09 16.52 -0.53
C ALA A 154 8.31 17.90 0.10
N ARG A 155 9.56 18.42 0.09
CA ARG A 155 9.87 19.78 0.55
C ARG A 155 9.20 20.85 -0.30
N ASN A 156 9.23 20.68 -1.63
CA ASN A 156 8.58 21.61 -2.55
C ASN A 156 7.08 21.72 -2.24
N LEU A 157 6.39 20.58 -2.05
CA LEU A 157 4.98 20.59 -1.66
C LEU A 157 4.76 21.26 -0.30
N ALA A 158 5.59 20.96 0.69
CA ALA A 158 5.44 21.53 2.03
C ALA A 158 5.55 23.07 2.01
N ALA A 159 6.48 23.61 1.22
CA ALA A 159 6.59 25.05 1.01
C ALA A 159 5.32 25.61 0.35
N ASP A 160 4.85 24.97 -0.72
CA ASP A 160 3.66 25.37 -1.49
C ASP A 160 2.36 25.35 -0.64
N LEU A 161 2.26 24.41 0.29
CA LEU A 161 1.15 24.34 1.25
C LEU A 161 1.24 25.42 2.33
N GLY A 162 2.44 25.73 2.81
CA GLY A 162 2.67 26.82 3.76
C GLY A 162 2.21 28.17 3.22
N THR A 163 2.53 28.47 1.95
CA THR A 163 2.09 29.69 1.27
C THR A 163 0.57 29.79 1.06
N ARG A 164 -0.18 28.68 1.13
CA ARG A 164 -1.66 28.67 1.00
C ARG A 164 -2.38 28.81 2.34
N MET A 165 -1.67 28.66 3.45
CA MET A 165 -2.24 28.73 4.81
C MET A 165 -2.04 30.10 5.47
N GLU A 166 -1.32 31.01 4.82
CA GLU A 166 -1.27 32.45 5.10
C GLU A 166 -2.31 33.20 4.24
#